data_AF-A0A6V7RHW2-F1
#
_entry.id   AF-A0A6V7RHW2-F1
#
_cell.length_a   1.000
_cell.length_b   1.000
_cell.length_c   1.000
_cell.angle_alpha   90.00
_cell.angle_beta   90.00
_cell.angle_gamma   90.00
#
_symmetry.space_group_name_H-M   'P 1'
#
loop_
_entity.id
_entity.type
_entity.pdbx_description
1 polymer ?
#
loop_
_entity_poly.entity_id
_entity_poly.type
_entity_poly.pdbx_seq_one_letter_code
_entity_poly.pdbx_strand_id
1 'polypeptide(L)'
;MSLSYMDWIEKYNLNFQLHIKETEGSHIYSQIDLKEITEDLLTFNNTVVDVISTAKINEKYYFKFKYKDNLIGWCSPKESTIAYINNRKQEIKIVTAENIDNELNEILEIDTQKLKDNWFKIFISDFYAIHNNEIYCSIILKDELLGFINLKDISFFINYKKEFEFIADEVNLYKDSKLEKKIIENFEHDSKLYSSLGGFEKFNGVRVIINGKRYWTDINSTNIIVEKSVIETLDEVIIDALFYQLQEKVKTQNEFYSNQIIKLKSNIKELHEQEKKTKQNIKKLKEIL
;
A
#
# COMPACT_ATOMS: atom_id res chain seq x y z
N MET A 1 -11.90 24.44 -1.31
CA MET A 1 -12.29 23.62 -0.14
C MET A 1 -11.88 22.20 -0.46
N SER A 2 -10.91 21.65 0.28
CA SER A 2 -10.59 20.22 0.20
C SER A 2 -11.77 19.43 0.79
N LEU A 3 -12.12 18.33 0.14
CA LEU A 3 -13.12 17.38 0.66
C LEU A 3 -12.55 16.68 1.90
N SER A 4 -13.39 16.32 2.87
CA SER A 4 -12.94 15.45 3.96
C SER A 4 -12.61 14.05 3.40
N TYR A 5 -11.81 13.25 4.11
CA TYR A 5 -11.52 11.88 3.65
C TYR A 5 -12.81 11.03 3.55
N MET A 6 -13.80 11.33 4.39
CA MET A 6 -15.11 10.67 4.36
C MET A 6 -15.92 11.03 3.11
N ASP A 7 -15.86 12.29 2.65
CA ASP A 7 -16.48 12.68 1.38
C ASP A 7 -15.86 11.95 0.19
N TRP A 8 -14.54 11.73 0.23
CA TRP A 8 -13.84 10.94 -0.79
C TRP A 8 -14.26 9.47 -0.75
N ILE A 9 -14.30 8.87 0.44
CA ILE A 9 -14.74 7.49 0.64
C ILE A 9 -16.14 7.30 0.06
N GLU A 10 -17.08 8.20 0.38
CA GLU A 10 -18.45 8.12 -0.11
C GLU A 10 -18.51 8.30 -1.64
N LYS A 11 -17.83 9.33 -2.16
CA LYS A 11 -17.89 9.68 -3.59
C LYS A 11 -17.31 8.60 -4.49
N TYR A 12 -16.24 7.93 -4.06
CA TYR A 12 -15.51 6.97 -4.89
C TYR A 12 -15.66 5.52 -4.43
N ASN A 13 -16.45 5.27 -3.38
CA ASN A 13 -16.66 3.96 -2.79
C ASN A 13 -15.32 3.24 -2.54
N LEU A 14 -14.39 3.98 -1.94
CA LEU A 14 -13.05 3.50 -1.60
C LEU A 14 -13.19 2.35 -0.60
N ASN A 15 -12.45 1.25 -0.80
CA ASN A 15 -12.40 0.20 0.22
C ASN A 15 -11.43 0.62 1.31
N PHE A 16 -11.85 0.49 2.56
CA PHE A 16 -11.02 0.80 3.72
C PHE A 16 -11.49 -0.03 4.91
N GLN A 17 -10.64 -0.10 5.92
CA GLN A 17 -10.94 -0.74 7.18
C GLN A 17 -11.09 0.33 8.26
N LEU A 18 -11.90 0.02 9.27
CA LEU A 18 -12.03 0.86 10.45
C LEU A 18 -11.47 0.09 11.65
N HIS A 19 -10.56 0.73 12.38
CA HIS A 19 -10.18 0.30 13.71
C HIS A 19 -11.09 1.00 14.72
N ILE A 20 -12.05 0.25 15.24
CA ILE A 20 -13.01 0.73 16.23
C ILE A 20 -12.28 0.97 17.55
N LYS A 21 -12.22 2.23 17.98
CA LYS A 21 -11.71 2.66 19.29
C LYS A 21 -12.83 3.45 19.94
N GLU A 22 -13.72 2.74 20.62
CA GLU A 22 -14.94 3.31 21.17
C GLU A 22 -14.90 3.22 22.70
N THR A 23 -15.07 4.34 23.38
CA THR A 23 -15.09 4.43 24.85
C THR A 23 -16.49 4.60 25.44
N GLU A 24 -17.50 4.83 24.61
CA GLU A 24 -18.90 5.02 25.00
C GLU A 24 -19.84 4.28 24.05
N GLY A 25 -21.03 3.88 24.50
CA GLY A 25 -21.94 3.07 23.69
C GLY A 25 -22.53 3.83 22.49
N SER A 26 -22.03 3.52 21.28
CA SER A 26 -22.71 3.82 20.01
C SER A 26 -23.44 2.56 19.53
N HIS A 27 -24.61 2.72 18.89
CA HIS A 27 -25.40 1.56 18.43
C HIS A 27 -25.00 1.08 17.03
N ILE A 28 -25.25 -0.20 16.79
CA ILE A 28 -25.23 -0.83 15.48
C ILE A 28 -26.68 -1.09 15.05
N TYR A 29 -26.99 -0.72 13.81
CA TYR A 29 -28.31 -0.86 13.21
C TYR A 29 -28.31 -1.96 12.14
N SER A 30 -29.37 -2.77 12.07
CA SER A 30 -29.49 -3.83 11.05
C SER A 30 -29.58 -3.24 9.63
N GLN A 31 -30.24 -2.09 9.51
CA GLN A 31 -30.55 -1.42 8.26
C GLN A 31 -30.24 0.08 8.32
N ILE A 32 -30.15 0.69 7.14
CA ILE A 32 -29.81 2.10 6.97
C ILE A 32 -30.94 3.06 7.41
N ASP A 33 -32.14 2.55 7.66
CA ASP A 33 -33.24 3.35 8.19
C ASP A 33 -33.16 3.61 9.70
N LEU A 34 -32.15 3.01 10.37
CA LEU A 34 -31.75 3.23 11.76
C LEU A 34 -32.84 2.91 12.81
N LYS A 35 -33.79 2.03 12.48
CA LYS A 35 -34.90 1.69 13.40
C LYS A 35 -34.61 0.52 14.33
N GLU A 36 -33.88 -0.47 13.86
CA GLU A 36 -33.61 -1.69 14.61
C GLU A 36 -32.14 -1.73 15.02
N ILE A 37 -31.92 -1.66 16.34
CA ILE A 37 -30.60 -1.81 16.96
C ILE A 37 -30.33 -3.31 17.11
N THR A 38 -29.19 -3.78 16.60
CA THR A 38 -28.77 -5.17 16.71
C THR A 38 -27.88 -5.41 17.92
N GLU A 39 -26.94 -4.49 18.16
CA GLU A 39 -25.96 -4.57 19.24
C GLU A 39 -25.27 -3.21 19.45
N ASP A 40 -24.37 -3.13 20.43
CA ASP A 40 -23.55 -1.94 20.67
C ASP A 40 -22.17 -2.07 20.02
N LEU A 41 -21.68 -0.96 19.45
CA LEU A 41 -20.38 -0.84 18.78
C LEU A 41 -19.21 -1.13 19.73
N LEU A 42 -19.41 -0.92 21.03
CA LEU A 42 -18.43 -1.24 22.08
C LEU A 42 -18.03 -2.73 22.06
N THR A 43 -18.90 -3.62 21.56
CA THR A 43 -18.60 -5.05 21.35
C THR A 43 -17.41 -5.27 20.42
N PHE A 44 -17.16 -4.32 19.52
CA PHE A 44 -16.07 -4.34 18.55
C PHE A 44 -14.91 -3.42 18.96
N ASN A 45 -14.85 -2.96 20.20
CA ASN A 45 -13.76 -2.09 20.63
C ASN A 45 -12.39 -2.76 20.47
N ASN A 46 -11.41 -2.00 19.99
CA ASN A 46 -10.07 -2.45 19.63
C ASN A 46 -10.05 -3.55 18.56
N THR A 47 -11.03 -3.53 17.64
CA THR A 47 -11.07 -4.45 16.50
C THR A 47 -11.02 -3.71 15.18
N VAL A 48 -10.45 -4.38 14.17
CA VAL A 48 -10.44 -3.90 12.79
C VAL A 48 -11.57 -4.59 12.03
N VAL A 49 -12.40 -3.79 11.37
CA VAL A 49 -13.55 -4.23 10.58
C VAL A 49 -13.45 -3.75 9.14
N ASP A 50 -13.99 -4.51 8.20
CA ASP A 50 -14.03 -4.11 6.79
C ASP A 50 -15.30 -3.29 6.51
N VAL A 51 -15.15 -2.10 5.93
CA VAL A 51 -16.30 -1.30 5.50
C VAL A 51 -16.73 -1.73 4.12
N ILE A 52 -18.03 -2.01 3.98
CA ILE A 52 -18.64 -2.47 2.72
C ILE A 52 -19.45 -1.35 2.06
N SER A 53 -20.01 -0.43 2.85
CA SER A 53 -20.80 0.67 2.33
C SER A 53 -20.78 1.85 3.28
N THR A 54 -20.95 3.04 2.73
CA THR A 54 -21.04 4.30 3.46
C THR A 54 -22.29 5.05 3.04
N ALA A 55 -22.89 5.80 3.96
CA ALA A 55 -24.01 6.66 3.66
C ALA A 55 -23.99 7.89 4.58
N LYS A 56 -24.28 9.06 4.01
CA LYS A 56 -24.48 10.29 4.77
C LYS A 56 -25.97 10.50 5.05
N ILE A 57 -26.34 10.55 6.34
CA ILE A 57 -27.72 10.82 6.81
C ILE A 57 -27.67 11.98 7.79
N ASN A 58 -28.40 13.07 7.50
CA ASN A 58 -28.47 14.26 8.36
C ASN A 58 -27.09 14.77 8.79
N GLU A 59 -26.17 14.93 7.83
CA GLU A 59 -24.77 15.33 8.04
C GLU A 59 -23.88 14.37 8.85
N LYS A 60 -24.38 13.17 9.21
CA LYS A 60 -23.59 12.12 9.88
C LYS A 60 -23.29 10.97 8.92
N TYR A 61 -22.06 10.46 8.96
CA TYR A 61 -21.68 9.27 8.22
C TYR A 61 -22.03 8.01 8.99
N TYR A 62 -22.60 7.05 8.26
CA TYR A 62 -22.85 5.69 8.71
C TYR A 62 -22.08 4.72 7.81
N PHE A 63 -21.54 3.68 8.44
CA PHE A 63 -20.70 2.68 7.78
C PHE A 63 -21.32 1.32 8.00
N LYS A 64 -21.61 0.63 6.89
CA LYS A 64 -21.95 -0.78 6.91
C LYS A 64 -20.67 -1.59 6.95
N PHE A 65 -20.48 -2.42 7.96
CA PHE A 65 -19.25 -3.18 8.10
C PHE A 65 -19.48 -4.68 8.27
N LYS A 66 -18.42 -5.45 7.99
CA LYS A 66 -18.33 -6.87 8.32
C LYS A 66 -17.17 -7.14 9.27
N TYR A 67 -17.31 -8.19 10.07
CA TYR A 67 -16.27 -8.71 10.93
C TYR A 67 -16.18 -10.23 10.75
N LYS A 68 -14.98 -10.74 10.41
CA LYS A 68 -14.75 -12.17 10.11
C LYS A 68 -15.78 -12.74 9.12
N ASP A 69 -15.99 -12.04 8.00
CA ASP A 69 -16.96 -12.33 6.94
C ASP A 69 -18.45 -12.32 7.31
N ASN A 70 -18.79 -12.02 8.57
CA ASN A 70 -20.17 -11.79 8.97
C ASN A 70 -20.53 -10.33 8.78
N LEU A 71 -21.62 -10.08 8.05
CA LEU A 71 -22.19 -8.75 7.93
C LEU A 71 -22.80 -8.35 9.28
N ILE A 72 -22.31 -7.28 9.86
CA ILE A 72 -22.70 -6.86 11.22
C ILE A 72 -23.86 -5.87 11.16
N GLY A 73 -23.66 -4.72 10.51
CA GLY A 73 -24.68 -3.68 10.45
C GLY A 73 -24.10 -2.32 10.12
N TRP A 74 -24.89 -1.29 10.36
CA TRP A 74 -24.55 0.13 10.17
C TRP A 74 -24.21 0.78 11.50
N CYS A 75 -23.11 1.52 11.57
CA CYS A 75 -22.75 2.33 12.74
C CYS A 75 -22.25 3.72 12.33
N SER A 76 -22.33 4.67 13.26
CA SER A 76 -21.68 5.99 13.13
C SER A 76 -20.54 6.04 14.15
N PRO A 77 -19.32 5.62 13.77
CA PRO A 77 -18.15 5.58 14.65
C PRO A 77 -17.73 7.00 15.04
N LYS A 78 -17.17 7.13 16.24
CA LYS A 78 -16.67 8.42 16.75
C LYS A 78 -15.33 8.81 16.12
N GLU A 79 -14.94 10.05 16.34
CA GLU A 79 -13.68 10.66 15.86
C GLU A 79 -12.43 9.88 16.29
N SER A 80 -12.49 9.13 17.40
CA SER A 80 -11.42 8.26 17.89
C SER A 80 -11.15 7.03 17.00
N THR A 81 -12.01 6.77 16.01
CA THR A 81 -11.86 5.63 15.10
C THR A 81 -10.81 5.94 14.04
N ILE A 82 -9.96 4.96 13.75
CA ILE A 82 -8.87 5.10 12.79
C ILE A 82 -9.28 4.42 11.48
N ALA A 83 -9.16 5.12 10.36
CA ALA A 83 -9.39 4.53 9.05
C ALA A 83 -8.07 4.02 8.46
N TYR A 84 -8.02 2.76 8.04
CA TYR A 84 -6.89 2.19 7.32
C TYR A 84 -7.19 2.06 5.83
N ILE A 85 -6.32 2.63 5.01
CA ILE A 85 -6.44 2.63 3.56
C ILE A 85 -5.26 1.87 2.96
N ASN A 86 -5.55 0.72 2.36
CA ASN A 86 -4.54 -0.08 1.67
C ASN A 86 -3.96 0.69 0.49
N ASN A 87 -2.65 0.56 0.32
CA ASN A 87 -1.93 1.16 -0.78
C ASN A 87 -0.89 0.19 -1.38
N ARG A 88 -0.26 0.60 -2.47
CA ARG A 88 0.87 -0.11 -3.05
C ARG A 88 2.02 -0.17 -2.04
N LYS A 89 2.64 -1.35 -1.94
CA LYS A 89 3.90 -1.53 -1.22
C LYS A 89 4.98 -0.61 -1.78
N GLN A 90 5.56 0.24 -0.93
CA GLN A 90 6.57 1.22 -1.31
C GLN A 90 7.70 1.29 -0.28
N GLU A 91 8.93 1.48 -0.78
CA GLU A 91 10.10 1.75 0.06
C GLU A 91 9.98 3.18 0.61
N ILE A 92 10.15 3.34 1.91
CA ILE A 92 10.09 4.63 2.60
C ILE A 92 11.29 4.81 3.53
N LYS A 93 11.60 6.06 3.85
CA LYS A 93 12.59 6.39 4.86
C LYS A 93 12.09 7.51 5.77
N ILE A 94 12.35 7.35 7.06
CA ILE A 94 12.00 8.32 8.09
C ILE A 94 13.02 9.47 8.04
N VAL A 95 12.50 10.70 7.98
CA VAL A 95 13.30 11.93 7.92
C VAL A 95 14.00 12.16 9.25
N THR A 96 13.23 12.18 10.34
CA THR A 96 13.68 12.45 11.71
C THR A 96 13.11 11.41 12.69
N ALA A 97 13.89 11.06 13.71
CA ALA A 97 13.45 10.18 14.78
C ALA A 97 12.59 10.89 15.85
N GLU A 98 12.56 12.23 15.84
CA GLU A 98 11.90 13.05 16.88
C GLU A 98 10.39 12.81 16.97
N ASN A 99 9.74 12.44 15.86
CA ASN A 99 8.29 12.28 15.77
C ASN A 99 7.86 10.80 15.75
N ILE A 100 8.72 9.88 16.20
CA ILE A 100 8.38 8.45 16.31
C ILE A 100 7.30 8.22 17.38
N ASP A 101 7.43 8.91 18.51
CA ASP A 101 6.38 8.94 19.52
C ASP A 101 5.32 9.94 19.07
N ASN A 102 4.15 9.42 18.72
CA ASN A 102 3.02 10.22 18.26
C ASN A 102 1.71 9.64 18.79
N GLU A 103 0.68 10.47 18.78
CA GLU A 103 -0.65 10.16 19.33
C GLU A 103 -1.22 8.85 18.77
N LEU A 104 -1.05 8.58 17.48
CA LEU A 104 -1.58 7.36 16.87
C LEU A 104 -0.90 6.10 17.43
N ASN A 105 0.43 6.11 17.57
CA ASN A 105 1.16 4.98 18.18
C ASN A 105 0.76 4.77 19.65
N GLU A 106 0.52 5.85 20.39
CA GLU A 106 0.06 5.80 21.78
C GLU A 106 -1.34 5.19 21.92
N ILE A 107 -2.31 5.66 21.12
CA ILE A 107 -3.70 5.14 21.11
C ILE A 107 -3.75 3.66 20.72
N LEU A 108 -2.85 3.24 19.83
CA LEU A 108 -2.71 1.86 19.38
C LEU A 108 -1.84 1.01 20.29
N GLU A 109 -1.28 1.57 21.36
CA GLU A 109 -0.40 0.89 22.31
C GLU A 109 0.79 0.19 21.62
N ILE A 110 1.33 0.82 20.58
CA ILE A 110 2.46 0.25 19.81
C ILE A 110 3.77 0.53 20.54
N ASP A 111 4.54 -0.52 20.83
CA ASP A 111 5.91 -0.38 21.31
C ASP A 111 6.83 0.14 20.20
N THR A 112 7.15 1.43 20.25
CA THR A 112 7.99 2.12 19.26
C THR A 112 9.49 1.90 19.47
N GLN A 113 9.94 1.17 20.50
CA GLN A 113 11.37 1.04 20.80
C GLN A 113 12.15 0.42 19.64
N LYS A 114 11.59 -0.64 19.04
CA LYS A 114 12.21 -1.28 17.88
C LYS A 114 12.28 -0.35 16.66
N LEU A 115 11.29 0.52 16.49
CA LEU A 115 11.31 1.55 15.46
C LEU A 115 12.42 2.56 15.71
N LYS A 116 12.56 3.05 16.95
CA LYS A 116 13.63 3.96 17.38
C LYS A 116 15.01 3.37 17.17
N ASP A 117 15.22 2.09 17.47
CA ASP A 117 16.55 1.46 17.28
C ASP A 117 16.92 1.28 15.80
N ASN A 118 15.94 1.34 14.90
CA ASN A 118 16.11 1.01 13.48
C ASN A 118 15.77 2.16 12.54
N TRP A 119 15.46 3.35 13.06
CA TRP A 119 14.89 4.49 12.32
C TRP A 119 15.68 4.90 11.07
N PHE A 120 16.99 4.66 11.05
CA PHE A 120 17.89 4.98 9.94
C PHE A 120 17.77 4.04 8.73
N LYS A 121 17.07 2.91 8.87
CA LYS A 121 16.85 1.92 7.80
C LYS A 121 15.83 2.41 6.77
N ILE A 122 15.74 1.66 5.68
CA ILE A 122 14.64 1.77 4.72
C ILE A 122 13.56 0.78 5.18
N PHE A 123 12.33 1.26 5.21
CA PHE A 123 11.15 0.50 5.60
C PHE A 123 10.23 0.29 4.40
N ILE A 124 9.23 -0.56 4.58
CA ILE A 124 8.10 -0.69 3.67
C ILE A 124 6.90 -0.01 4.29
N SER A 125 6.11 0.68 3.47
CA SER A 125 4.74 1.05 3.78
C SER A 125 3.82 0.43 2.74
N ASP A 126 2.68 -0.09 3.17
CA ASP A 126 1.68 -0.69 2.28
C ASP A 126 0.23 -0.34 2.64
N PHE A 127 0.05 0.54 3.63
CA PHE A 127 -1.22 1.19 3.92
C PHE A 127 -1.00 2.49 4.70
N TYR A 128 -2.00 3.36 4.65
CA TYR A 128 -2.07 4.57 5.46
C TYR A 128 -3.07 4.40 6.59
N ALA A 129 -2.83 5.11 7.69
CA ALA A 129 -3.80 5.32 8.75
C ALA A 129 -4.23 6.79 8.76
N ILE A 130 -5.53 7.03 8.86
CA ILE A 130 -6.11 8.37 8.99
C ILE A 130 -6.76 8.46 10.36
N HIS A 131 -6.33 9.45 11.13
CA HIS A 131 -6.84 9.76 12.47
C HIS A 131 -6.80 11.27 12.66
N ASN A 132 -7.90 11.89 13.14
CA ASN A 132 -8.00 13.34 13.33
C ASN A 132 -7.58 14.18 12.09
N ASN A 133 -7.94 13.72 10.88
CA ASN A 133 -7.52 14.30 9.58
C ASN A 133 -6.01 14.34 9.33
N GLU A 134 -5.21 13.72 10.18
CA GLU A 134 -3.80 13.49 9.92
C GLU A 134 -3.59 12.13 9.24
N ILE A 135 -2.56 12.06 8.40
CA ILE A 135 -2.22 10.87 7.64
C ILE A 135 -0.91 10.33 8.14
N TYR A 136 -0.91 9.04 8.44
CA TYR A 136 0.24 8.32 8.90
C TYR A 136 0.56 7.17 7.96
N CYS A 137 1.85 7.01 7.65
CA CYS A 137 2.37 5.86 6.93
C CYS A 137 2.63 4.72 7.89
N SER A 138 2.22 3.51 7.51
CA SER A 138 2.68 2.28 8.15
C SER A 138 4.20 2.13 8.01
N ILE A 139 4.87 1.73 9.10
CA ILE A 139 6.31 1.43 9.11
C ILE A 139 6.51 -0.06 9.31
N ILE A 140 6.86 -0.77 8.24
CA ILE A 140 7.03 -2.21 8.24
C ILE A 140 8.50 -2.57 7.99
N LEU A 141 9.04 -3.45 8.84
CA LEU A 141 10.37 -4.02 8.67
C LEU A 141 10.29 -5.53 8.81
N LYS A 142 10.68 -6.27 7.76
CA LYS A 142 10.64 -7.75 7.74
C LYS A 142 9.25 -8.31 8.11
N ASP A 143 8.22 -7.79 7.44
CA ASP A 143 6.81 -8.19 7.60
C ASP A 143 6.20 -7.92 8.99
N GLU A 144 6.85 -7.09 9.80
CA GLU A 144 6.36 -6.65 11.11
C GLU A 144 6.07 -5.15 11.10
N LEU A 145 4.85 -4.78 11.54
CA LEU A 145 4.46 -3.39 11.77
C LEU A 145 5.15 -2.88 13.03
N LEU A 146 6.00 -1.87 12.89
CA LEU A 146 6.75 -1.24 13.99
C LEU A 146 6.12 0.06 14.47
N GLY A 147 5.09 0.55 13.78
CA GLY A 147 4.37 1.77 14.13
C GLY A 147 3.96 2.58 12.91
N PHE A 148 3.53 3.79 13.20
CA PHE A 148 3.04 4.77 12.25
C PHE A 148 3.81 6.07 12.37
N ILE A 149 4.05 6.74 11.26
CA ILE A 149 4.75 8.04 11.20
C ILE A 149 3.96 8.97 10.30
N ASN A 150 3.82 10.23 10.73
CA ASN A 150 3.12 11.24 9.95
C ASN A 150 3.76 11.41 8.57
N LEU A 151 2.93 11.55 7.53
CA LEU A 151 3.34 11.66 6.13
C LEU A 151 4.43 12.71 5.90
N LYS A 152 4.37 13.84 6.63
CA LYS A 152 5.36 14.94 6.52
C LYS A 152 6.78 14.51 6.89
N ASP A 153 6.92 13.50 7.75
CA ASP A 153 8.19 12.99 8.27
C ASP A 153 8.70 11.77 7.49
N ILE A 154 8.06 11.46 6.35
CA ILE A 154 8.41 10.36 5.44
C ILE A 154 8.99 10.90 4.14
N SER A 155 10.02 10.23 3.64
CA SER A 155 10.46 10.32 2.25
C SER A 155 10.13 9.02 1.54
N PHE A 156 9.33 9.11 0.48
CA PHE A 156 9.02 7.99 -0.40
C PHE A 156 10.16 7.73 -1.39
N PHE A 157 10.41 6.46 -1.66
CA PHE A 157 11.35 6.06 -2.70
C PHE A 157 10.66 6.17 -4.07
N ILE A 158 11.16 7.06 -4.91
CA ILE A 158 10.65 7.26 -6.26
C ILE A 158 11.40 6.34 -7.21
N ASN A 159 10.68 5.43 -7.85
CA ASN A 159 11.26 4.50 -8.81
C ASN A 159 11.15 5.06 -10.24
N TYR A 160 12.26 5.54 -10.79
CA TYR A 160 12.33 6.06 -12.14
C TYR A 160 13.37 5.35 -13.01
N LYS A 161 13.88 4.16 -12.61
CA LYS A 161 14.92 3.34 -13.31
C LYS A 161 15.30 3.86 -14.70
N LYS A 162 16.39 4.62 -14.77
CA LYS A 162 16.88 5.28 -16.00
C LYS A 162 18.40 5.21 -16.08
N GLU A 163 18.89 5.26 -17.32
CA GLU A 163 20.29 5.54 -17.59
C GLU A 163 20.60 7.03 -17.34
N PHE A 164 21.80 7.33 -16.88
CA PHE A 164 22.22 8.69 -16.53
C PHE A 164 23.74 8.88 -16.66
N GLU A 165 24.17 10.13 -16.65
CA GLU A 165 25.57 10.54 -16.62
C GLU A 165 25.82 11.41 -15.38
N PHE A 166 27.05 11.36 -14.86
CA PHE A 166 27.51 12.33 -13.88
C PHE A 166 27.89 13.63 -14.58
N ILE A 167 27.44 14.76 -14.03
CA ILE A 167 27.65 16.11 -14.58
C ILE A 167 28.53 16.98 -13.69
N ALA A 168 28.80 16.55 -12.46
CA ALA A 168 29.70 17.23 -11.54
C ALA A 168 31.10 16.64 -11.67
N ASP A 169 32.13 17.48 -11.55
CA ASP A 169 33.53 17.03 -11.57
C ASP A 169 33.90 16.23 -10.30
N GLU A 170 33.27 16.56 -9.16
CA GLU A 170 33.47 15.88 -7.89
C GLU A 170 32.24 15.04 -7.54
N VAL A 171 32.39 13.71 -7.67
CA VAL A 171 31.33 12.75 -7.34
C VAL A 171 31.74 11.90 -6.14
N ASN A 172 30.88 11.85 -5.13
CA ASN A 172 31.06 11.01 -3.96
C ASN A 172 30.03 9.87 -3.96
N LEU A 173 30.46 8.67 -3.56
CA LEU A 173 29.58 7.51 -3.40
C LEU A 173 29.43 7.13 -1.93
N TYR A 174 28.19 6.85 -1.53
CA TYR A 174 27.76 6.67 -0.16
C TYR A 174 27.14 5.29 0.07
N LYS A 175 27.22 4.81 1.31
CA LYS A 175 26.60 3.55 1.74
C LYS A 175 25.11 3.68 2.00
N ASP A 176 24.69 4.85 2.44
CA ASP A 176 23.35 5.12 2.93
C ASP A 176 22.68 6.24 2.13
N SER A 177 21.37 6.25 2.19
CA SER A 177 20.55 7.17 1.40
C SER A 177 20.45 8.59 1.95
N LYS A 178 21.01 8.88 3.12
CA LYS A 178 21.14 10.25 3.65
C LYS A 178 22.46 10.91 3.24
N LEU A 179 23.31 10.18 2.51
CA LEU A 179 24.62 10.65 2.04
C LEU A 179 25.57 11.02 3.18
N GLU A 180 25.47 10.34 4.33
CA GLU A 180 26.29 10.63 5.52
C GLU A 180 27.54 9.72 5.59
N LYS A 181 27.47 8.49 5.09
CA LYS A 181 28.55 7.49 5.15
C LYS A 181 29.21 7.34 3.79
N LYS A 182 30.14 8.25 3.50
CA LYS A 182 30.97 8.22 2.28
C LYS A 182 31.84 6.95 2.25
N ILE A 183 31.89 6.28 1.09
CA ILE A 183 32.74 5.11 0.85
C ILE A 183 33.81 5.42 -0.21
N ILE A 184 33.43 6.12 -1.28
CA ILE A 184 34.35 6.50 -2.37
C ILE A 184 34.26 8.01 -2.52
N GLU A 185 35.41 8.65 -2.40
CA GLU A 185 35.60 10.07 -2.63
C GLU A 185 36.14 10.29 -4.03
N ASN A 186 35.65 11.33 -4.71
CA ASN A 186 36.05 11.69 -6.07
C ASN A 186 36.07 10.48 -7.00
N PHE A 187 34.94 9.78 -7.04
CA PHE A 187 34.74 8.62 -7.90
C PHE A 187 35.07 8.98 -9.34
N GLU A 188 36.11 8.36 -9.89
CA GLU A 188 36.49 8.55 -11.27
C GLU A 188 35.37 8.04 -12.18
N HIS A 189 34.73 8.97 -12.88
CA HIS A 189 33.65 8.67 -13.79
C HIS A 189 34.03 9.10 -15.21
N ASP A 190 33.94 8.15 -16.13
CA ASP A 190 33.99 8.46 -17.55
C ASP A 190 32.64 9.05 -17.99
N SER A 191 32.57 9.64 -19.18
CA SER A 191 31.33 10.04 -19.88
C SER A 191 30.48 8.84 -20.32
N LYS A 192 30.44 7.77 -19.53
CA LYS A 192 29.65 6.56 -19.79
C LYS A 192 28.30 6.64 -19.08
N LEU A 193 27.35 5.90 -19.63
CA LEU A 193 26.03 5.74 -19.02
C LEU A 193 26.09 4.80 -17.81
N TYR A 194 25.48 5.24 -16.71
CA TYR A 194 25.25 4.47 -15.49
C TYR A 194 23.76 4.20 -15.33
N SER A 195 23.40 3.23 -14.49
CA SER A 195 21.99 2.90 -14.23
C SER A 195 21.55 3.33 -12.84
N SER A 196 20.44 4.04 -12.76
CA SER A 196 19.75 4.37 -11.52
C SER A 196 18.65 3.35 -11.19
N LEU A 197 18.33 3.21 -9.91
CA LEU A 197 17.20 2.41 -9.42
C LEU A 197 16.06 3.28 -8.85
N GLY A 198 16.26 4.58 -8.73
CA GLY A 198 15.38 5.52 -8.03
C GLY A 198 16.07 6.23 -6.88
N GLY A 199 15.32 7.01 -6.09
CA GLY A 199 15.90 7.79 -5.00
C GLY A 199 14.89 8.29 -3.97
N PHE A 200 15.40 8.94 -2.93
CA PHE A 200 14.61 9.62 -1.91
C PHE A 200 14.74 11.13 -2.09
N GLU A 201 13.65 11.80 -2.44
CA GLU A 201 13.65 13.23 -2.77
C GLU A 201 14.14 14.09 -1.60
N LYS A 202 13.67 13.83 -0.37
CA LYS A 202 14.01 14.65 0.81
C LYS A 202 15.49 14.58 1.23
N PHE A 203 16.25 13.63 0.68
CA PHE A 203 17.69 13.49 0.97
C PHE A 203 18.57 13.75 -0.25
N ASN A 204 17.99 14.15 -1.40
CA ASN A 204 18.69 14.27 -2.68
C ASN A 204 19.47 12.99 -3.06
N GLY A 205 19.10 11.84 -2.51
CA GLY A 205 19.87 10.60 -2.65
C GLY A 205 19.34 9.74 -3.78
N VAL A 206 20.20 9.42 -4.75
CA VAL A 206 19.91 8.46 -5.83
C VAL A 206 20.64 7.16 -5.59
N ARG A 207 19.90 6.04 -5.71
CA ARG A 207 20.48 4.70 -5.68
C ARG A 207 20.95 4.32 -7.07
N VAL A 208 22.26 4.09 -7.21
CA VAL A 208 22.92 3.81 -8.49
C VAL A 208 23.59 2.45 -8.49
N ILE A 209 23.77 1.85 -9.67
CA ILE A 209 24.54 0.62 -9.87
C ILE A 209 25.84 0.96 -10.59
N ILE A 210 26.97 0.67 -9.94
CA ILE A 210 28.31 0.87 -10.49
C ILE A 210 29.07 -0.44 -10.33
N ASN A 211 29.54 -1.01 -11.45
CA ASN A 211 30.27 -2.29 -11.49
C ASN A 211 29.54 -3.43 -10.74
N GLY A 212 28.21 -3.50 -10.90
CA GLY A 212 27.35 -4.49 -10.24
C GLY A 212 27.10 -4.25 -8.74
N LYS A 213 27.68 -3.22 -8.14
CA LYS A 213 27.47 -2.83 -6.73
C LYS A 213 26.50 -1.66 -6.64
N ARG A 214 25.75 -1.60 -5.54
CA ARG A 214 24.79 -0.53 -5.26
C ARG A 214 25.44 0.53 -4.38
N TYR A 215 25.29 1.78 -4.78
CA TYR A 215 25.73 2.96 -4.02
C TYR A 215 24.63 4.00 -3.99
N TRP A 216 24.82 5.01 -3.13
CA TRP A 216 24.07 6.24 -3.15
C TRP A 216 24.95 7.39 -3.63
N THR A 217 24.37 8.34 -4.36
CA THR A 217 25.03 9.59 -4.80
C THR A 217 24.03 10.74 -4.67
N ASP A 218 24.53 11.97 -4.63
CA ASP A 218 23.69 13.16 -4.75
C ASP A 218 23.09 13.23 -6.16
N ILE A 219 21.79 13.47 -6.26
CA ILE A 219 21.07 13.63 -7.51
C ILE A 219 21.58 14.82 -8.33
N ASN A 220 22.03 15.87 -7.65
CA ASN A 220 22.52 17.09 -8.29
C ASN A 220 23.87 16.87 -8.99
N SER A 221 24.57 15.77 -8.69
CA SER A 221 25.75 15.35 -9.43
C SER A 221 25.41 14.61 -10.74
N THR A 222 24.13 14.44 -11.07
CA THR A 222 23.67 13.65 -12.22
C THR A 222 22.78 14.47 -13.16
N ASN A 223 22.63 14.02 -14.41
CA ASN A 223 21.65 14.59 -15.35
C ASN A 223 20.22 14.03 -15.18
N ILE A 224 19.92 13.34 -14.07
CA ILE A 224 18.61 12.74 -13.83
C ILE A 224 17.58 13.84 -13.57
N ILE A 225 16.53 13.86 -14.38
CA ILE A 225 15.34 14.67 -14.13
C ILE A 225 14.28 13.79 -13.47
N VAL A 226 13.91 14.14 -12.24
CA VAL A 226 12.89 13.44 -11.45
C VAL A 226 11.60 14.25 -11.48
N GLU A 227 10.51 13.59 -11.87
CA GLU A 227 9.17 14.09 -11.57
C GLU A 227 8.96 13.94 -10.06
N LYS A 228 8.69 15.06 -9.38
CA LYS A 228 8.50 15.08 -7.93
C LYS A 228 7.43 14.08 -7.51
N SER A 229 7.63 13.44 -6.36
CA SER A 229 6.58 12.63 -5.77
C SER A 229 5.48 13.55 -5.26
N VAL A 230 4.25 13.26 -5.68
CA VAL A 230 3.06 14.09 -5.46
C VAL A 230 2.24 13.50 -4.30
N ILE A 231 2.85 13.03 -3.21
CA ILE A 231 2.09 12.51 -2.05
C ILE A 231 2.45 13.32 -0.82
N GLU A 232 1.81 14.48 -0.70
CA GLU A 232 1.92 15.41 0.43
C GLU A 232 0.55 15.67 1.07
N THR A 233 -0.54 15.42 0.35
CA THR A 233 -1.90 15.76 0.74
C THR A 233 -2.80 14.54 0.88
N LEU A 234 -3.91 14.73 1.59
CA LEU A 234 -4.96 13.73 1.69
C LEU A 234 -5.54 13.34 0.34
N ASP A 235 -5.82 14.32 -0.52
CA ASP A 235 -6.39 14.08 -1.85
C ASP A 235 -5.48 13.15 -2.67
N GLU A 236 -4.16 13.37 -2.61
CA GLU A 236 -3.17 12.55 -3.31
C GLU A 236 -3.08 11.13 -2.75
N VAL A 237 -3.12 10.98 -1.42
CA VAL A 237 -3.16 9.67 -0.76
C VAL A 237 -4.39 8.87 -1.18
N ILE A 238 -5.55 9.52 -1.21
CA ILE A 238 -6.80 8.89 -1.66
C ILE A 238 -6.72 8.50 -3.13
N ILE A 239 -6.21 9.39 -4.00
CA ILE A 239 -6.07 9.13 -5.43
C ILE A 239 -5.15 7.92 -5.66
N ASP A 240 -4.00 7.87 -5.01
CA ASP A 240 -3.03 6.76 -5.11
C ASP A 240 -3.66 5.43 -4.66
N ALA A 241 -4.37 5.45 -3.52
CA ALA A 241 -5.11 4.29 -3.03
C ALA A 241 -6.21 3.82 -4.00
N LEU A 242 -6.97 4.74 -4.60
CA LEU A 242 -7.98 4.41 -5.61
C LEU A 242 -7.35 3.73 -6.83
N PHE A 243 -6.25 4.29 -7.34
CA PHE A 243 -5.51 3.68 -8.45
C PHE A 243 -5.03 2.28 -8.10
N TYR A 244 -4.44 2.11 -6.91
CA TYR A 244 -3.99 0.80 -6.44
C TYR A 244 -5.14 -0.23 -6.36
N GLN A 245 -6.27 0.15 -5.75
CA GLN A 245 -7.42 -0.75 -5.61
C GLN A 245 -8.05 -1.12 -6.95
N LEU A 246 -8.11 -0.17 -7.90
CA LEU A 246 -8.55 -0.45 -9.26
C LEU A 246 -7.61 -1.42 -9.99
N GLN A 247 -6.30 -1.25 -9.83
CA GLN A 247 -5.30 -2.16 -10.41
C GLN A 247 -5.44 -3.57 -9.85
N GLU A 248 -5.57 -3.73 -8.53
CA GLU A 248 -5.75 -5.04 -7.90
C GLU A 248 -7.07 -5.70 -8.30
N LYS A 249 -8.15 -4.93 -8.48
CA LYS A 249 -9.43 -5.45 -8.99
C LYS A 249 -9.27 -6.01 -10.41
N VAL A 250 -8.62 -5.26 -11.30
CA VAL A 250 -8.38 -5.70 -12.69
C VAL A 250 -7.48 -6.95 -12.71
N LYS A 251 -6.41 -6.96 -11.90
CA LYS A 251 -5.51 -8.10 -11.77
C LYS A 251 -6.24 -9.36 -11.31
N THR A 252 -7.04 -9.26 -10.26
CA THR A 252 -7.83 -10.38 -9.72
C THR A 252 -8.81 -10.93 -10.76
N GLN A 253 -9.48 -10.05 -11.51
CA GLN A 253 -10.36 -10.46 -12.61
C GLN A 253 -9.60 -11.19 -13.72
N ASN A 254 -8.44 -10.67 -14.11
CA ASN A 254 -7.59 -11.29 -15.13
C ASN A 254 -7.07 -12.66 -14.70
N GLU A 255 -6.66 -12.81 -13.43
CA GLU A 255 -6.24 -14.09 -12.85
C GLU A 255 -7.40 -15.09 -12.85
N PHE A 256 -8.61 -14.66 -12.48
CA PHE A 256 -9.81 -15.49 -12.54
C PHE A 256 -10.07 -16.02 -13.96
N TYR A 257 -10.11 -15.14 -14.96
CA TYR A 257 -10.35 -15.55 -16.34
C TYR A 257 -9.22 -16.43 -16.89
N SER A 258 -7.96 -16.13 -16.54
CA SER A 258 -6.81 -16.95 -16.92
C SER A 258 -6.93 -18.38 -16.39
N ASN A 259 -7.35 -18.54 -15.12
CA ASN A 259 -7.59 -19.85 -14.52
C ASN A 259 -8.74 -20.59 -15.21
N GLN A 260 -9.82 -19.90 -15.60
CA GLN A 260 -10.92 -20.51 -16.36
C GLN A 260 -10.44 -20.99 -17.74
N ILE A 261 -9.61 -20.20 -18.44
CA ILE A 261 -9.03 -20.58 -19.73
C ILE A 261 -8.14 -21.82 -19.60
N ILE A 262 -7.30 -21.88 -18.55
CA ILE A 262 -6.46 -23.04 -18.27
C ILE A 262 -7.32 -24.29 -18.05
N LYS A 263 -8.39 -24.17 -17.25
CA LYS A 263 -9.33 -25.27 -17.01
C LYS A 263 -10.02 -25.74 -18.29
N LEU A 264 -10.49 -24.81 -19.13
CA LEU A 264 -11.10 -25.13 -20.42
C LEU A 264 -10.12 -25.84 -21.38
N LYS A 265 -8.86 -25.40 -21.44
CA LYS A 265 -7.81 -26.07 -22.23
C LYS A 265 -7.56 -27.50 -21.75
N SER A 266 -7.56 -27.74 -20.44
CA SER A 266 -7.45 -29.09 -19.88
C SER A 266 -8.61 -29.98 -20.32
N ASN A 267 -9.85 -29.48 -20.19
CA ASN A 267 -11.05 -30.22 -20.60
C ASN A 267 -11.05 -30.55 -22.10
N ILE A 268 -10.64 -29.61 -22.96
CA ILE A 268 -10.53 -29.83 -24.41
C ILE A 268 -9.51 -30.95 -24.71
N LYS A 269 -8.37 -30.96 -24.00
CA LYS A 269 -7.36 -32.01 -24.16
C LYS A 269 -7.92 -33.38 -23.77
N GLU A 270 -8.63 -33.48 -22.65
CA GLU A 270 -9.28 -34.72 -22.21
C GLU A 270 -10.31 -35.22 -23.23
N LEU A 271 -11.13 -34.32 -23.78
CA LEU A 271 -12.11 -34.66 -24.82
C LEU A 271 -11.44 -35.20 -26.09
N HIS A 272 -10.32 -34.60 -26.53
CA HIS A 272 -9.57 -35.12 -27.68
C HIS A 272 -8.95 -36.49 -27.41
N GLU A 273 -8.47 -36.75 -26.19
CA GLU A 273 -7.98 -38.08 -25.81
C GLU A 273 -9.10 -39.13 -25.80
N GLN A 274 -10.29 -38.77 -25.30
CA GLN A 274 -11.48 -39.61 -25.35
C GLN A 274 -11.91 -39.89 -26.79
N GLU A 275 -11.97 -38.86 -27.64
CA GLU A 275 -12.30 -38.99 -29.06
C GLU A 275 -11.34 -39.95 -29.77
N LYS A 276 -10.03 -39.83 -29.49
CA LYS A 276 -9.01 -40.73 -30.05
C LYS A 276 -9.23 -42.18 -29.62
N LYS A 277 -9.52 -42.43 -28.33
CA LYS A 277 -9.85 -43.77 -27.81
C LYS A 277 -11.11 -44.34 -28.48
N THR A 278 -12.16 -43.53 -28.61
CA THR A 278 -13.41 -43.94 -29.26
C THR A 278 -13.19 -44.32 -30.72
N LYS A 279 -12.43 -43.52 -31.49
CA LYS A 279 -12.08 -43.84 -32.88
C LYS A 279 -11.30 -45.15 -33.00
N GLN A 280 -10.35 -45.40 -32.09
CA GLN A 280 -9.61 -46.66 -32.05
C GLN A 280 -10.53 -47.86 -31.76
N ASN A 281 -11.46 -47.73 -30.81
CA ASN A 281 -12.41 -48.78 -30.49
C ASN A 281 -13.34 -49.09 -31.66
N ILE A 282 -13.85 -48.06 -32.36
CA ILE A 282 -14.66 -48.24 -33.57
C ILE A 282 -13.88 -48.97 -34.65
N LYS A 283 -12.60 -48.64 -34.86
CA LYS A 283 -11.75 -49.33 -35.85
C LYS A 283 -11.60 -50.82 -35.52
N LYS A 284 -11.31 -51.16 -34.26
CA LYS A 284 -11.20 -52.55 -33.81
C LYS A 284 -12.50 -53.33 -34.00
N LEU A 285 -13.65 -52.71 -33.68
CA LEU A 285 -14.96 -53.34 -33.88
C LEU A 285 -15.24 -53.65 -35.36
N LYS A 286 -14.83 -52.76 -36.27
CA LYS A 286 -14.94 -53.00 -37.72
C LYS A 286 -14.01 -54.09 -38.26
N GLU A 287 -12.93 -54.41 -37.56
CA GLU A 287 -12.02 -55.51 -37.94
C GLU A 287 -12.55 -56.87 -37.44
N ILE A 288 -13.47 -56.87 -36.47
CA ILE A 288 -14.09 -58.08 -35.89
C ILE A 288 -15.36 -58.48 -36.64
N LEU A 289 -16.07 -57.52 -37.23
CA LEU A 289 -17.28 -57.71 -38.05
C LEU A 289 -16.93 -58.01 -39.51
#